data_AF-A0A3S3VBS6-F1
#
_entry.id   AF-A0A3S3VBS6-F1
#
_cell.length_a   1.000
_cell.length_b   1.000
_cell.length_c   1.000
_cell.angle_alpha   90.00
_cell.angle_beta   90.00
_cell.angle_gamma   90.00
#
_symmetry.space_group_name_H-M   'P 1'
#
loop_
_entity.id
_entity.type
_entity.pdbx_description
1 polymer ?
#
loop_
_entity_poly.entity_id
_entity_poly.type
_entity_poly.pdbx_seq_one_letter_code
_entity_poly.pdbx_strand_id
1 'polypeptide(L)'
;MRASAGRILSLLGLALLLLAANEAIHAALSLEGALISECGPEVQMAHVQYNAIMLQVSGAAVLGIIMNYQSDYVKKVAAKFNSGDLKRLFLGMVVAGGSVYNRCGKYCIRFYGKDYTMHQVFAGLSYELYRSSPSTIQITGRGSYMTQLYCKDAVIDIKELSPDTNARKGGTPTIEYILEGNRSIRQESMRVIMSVAGWVAPSLKRTAYGYSVSTRIGLGSSSPLPLNEEYKILAESLLLKFNSYSDSRYPETGYLMSYDPDTCSGFLSMGGFVDGSLVKKGRYAGMEKNSVLRASLAIGGKHFETPASAEKVMEAAVCNSNFDLSALLGRIMLG
;
A
#
# COMPACT_ATOMS: atom_id res chain seq x y z
N MET A 1 -9.36 11.52 -10.01
CA MET A 1 -10.81 11.21 -10.08
C MET A 1 -11.13 9.81 -10.63
N ARG A 2 -10.36 9.21 -11.56
CA ARG A 2 -10.65 7.85 -12.10
C ARG A 2 -10.59 6.69 -11.11
N ALA A 3 -9.84 6.79 -10.01
CA ALA A 3 -9.79 5.76 -8.96
C ALA A 3 -11.09 5.63 -8.14
N SER A 4 -11.97 6.65 -8.15
CA SER A 4 -13.27 6.60 -7.47
C SER A 4 -14.32 5.84 -8.28
N ALA A 5 -14.26 5.91 -9.61
CA ALA A 5 -15.21 5.24 -10.51
C ALA A 5 -15.11 3.70 -10.40
N GLY A 6 -13.89 3.16 -10.30
CA GLY A 6 -13.69 1.71 -10.11
C GLY A 6 -14.26 1.19 -8.79
N ARG A 7 -14.20 1.98 -7.70
CA ARG A 7 -14.78 1.63 -6.39
C ARG A 7 -16.30 1.71 -6.36
N ILE A 8 -16.87 2.71 -7.05
CA ILE A 8 -18.32 2.83 -7.17
C ILE A 8 -18.85 1.65 -7.98
N LEU A 9 -18.22 1.30 -9.10
CA LEU A 9 -18.59 0.11 -9.88
C LEU A 9 -18.44 -1.19 -9.09
N SER A 10 -17.40 -1.35 -8.26
CA SER A 10 -17.24 -2.57 -7.45
C SER A 10 -18.27 -2.67 -6.32
N LEU A 11 -18.60 -1.57 -5.64
CA LEU A 11 -19.60 -1.55 -4.57
C LEU A 11 -21.03 -1.66 -5.13
N LEU A 12 -21.30 -1.04 -6.28
CA LEU A 12 -22.58 -1.17 -6.97
C LEU A 12 -22.77 -2.61 -7.48
N GLY A 13 -21.71 -3.20 -8.03
CA GLY A 13 -21.70 -4.61 -8.42
C GLY A 13 -21.95 -5.55 -7.23
N LEU A 14 -21.33 -5.27 -6.09
CA LEU A 14 -21.54 -6.03 -4.85
C LEU A 14 -22.97 -5.91 -4.32
N ALA A 15 -23.51 -4.69 -4.30
CA ALA A 15 -24.87 -4.42 -3.85
C ALA A 15 -25.89 -5.10 -4.75
N LEU A 16 -25.69 -5.06 -6.08
CA LEU A 16 -26.54 -5.74 -7.05
C LEU A 16 -26.48 -7.27 -6.91
N LEU A 17 -25.30 -7.83 -6.63
CA LEU A 17 -25.15 -9.28 -6.40
C LEU A 17 -25.81 -9.74 -5.11
N LEU A 18 -25.69 -8.97 -4.03
CA LEU A 18 -26.35 -9.27 -2.76
C LEU A 18 -27.87 -9.09 -2.86
N LEU A 19 -28.34 -8.08 -3.59
CA LEU A 19 -29.76 -7.88 -3.89
C LEU A 19 -30.30 -9.06 -4.71
N ALA A 20 -29.60 -9.48 -5.76
CA ALA A 20 -30.00 -10.62 -6.58
C ALA A 20 -30.03 -11.94 -5.78
N ALA A 21 -29.04 -12.15 -4.90
CA ALA A 21 -29.03 -13.32 -4.01
C ALA A 21 -30.18 -13.29 -3.00
N ASN A 22 -30.47 -12.11 -2.42
CA ASN A 22 -31.55 -11.95 -1.46
C ASN A 22 -32.93 -12.11 -2.12
N GLU A 23 -33.13 -11.58 -3.33
CA GLU A 23 -34.37 -11.79 -4.09
C GLU A 23 -34.53 -13.24 -4.54
N ALA A 24 -33.45 -13.93 -4.93
CA ALA A 24 -33.51 -15.35 -5.26
C ALA A 24 -33.91 -16.21 -4.04
N ILE A 25 -33.37 -15.91 -2.85
CA ILE A 25 -33.76 -16.57 -1.60
C ILE A 25 -35.21 -16.26 -1.25
N HIS A 26 -35.63 -15.00 -1.38
CA HIS A 26 -36.99 -14.58 -1.05
C HIS A 26 -38.03 -15.19 -2.01
N ALA A 27 -37.71 -15.27 -3.30
CA ALA A 27 -38.53 -15.93 -4.32
C ALA A 27 -38.62 -17.44 -4.05
N ALA A 28 -37.51 -18.08 -3.69
CA ALA A 28 -37.50 -19.50 -3.34
C ALA A 28 -38.39 -19.81 -2.12
N LEU A 29 -38.29 -19.02 -1.06
CA LEU A 29 -39.09 -19.19 0.17
C LEU A 29 -40.59 -18.90 -0.05
N SER A 30 -40.92 -17.93 -0.90
CA SER A 30 -42.32 -17.58 -1.20
C SER A 30 -42.99 -18.58 -2.14
N LEU A 31 -42.25 -19.20 -3.06
CA LEU A 31 -42.74 -20.31 -3.87
C LEU A 31 -42.91 -21.60 -3.07
N GLU A 32 -42.08 -21.86 -2.05
CA GLU A 32 -42.17 -23.04 -1.20
C GLU A 32 -43.51 -23.10 -0.44
N GLY A 33 -43.96 -21.96 0.09
CA GLY A 33 -45.26 -21.87 0.78
C GLY A 33 -46.47 -22.10 -0.13
N ALA A 34 -46.39 -21.70 -1.40
CA ALA A 34 -47.46 -21.92 -2.38
C ALA A 34 -47.48 -23.38 -2.88
N LEU A 35 -46.31 -23.96 -3.17
CA LEU A 35 -46.17 -25.30 -3.75
C LEU A 35 -46.41 -26.44 -2.74
N ILE A 36 -46.12 -26.22 -1.45
CA ILE A 36 -46.45 -27.18 -0.38
C ILE A 36 -47.97 -27.43 -0.30
N SER A 37 -48.79 -26.47 -0.72
CA SER A 37 -50.25 -26.63 -0.71
C SER A 37 -50.82 -27.40 -1.90
N GLU A 38 -50.08 -27.55 -3.02
CA GLU A 38 -50.64 -28.06 -4.28
C GLU A 38 -49.96 -29.31 -4.88
N CYS A 39 -48.70 -29.64 -4.58
CA CYS A 39 -47.95 -30.57 -5.46
C CYS A 39 -47.34 -31.86 -4.85
N GLY A 40 -47.51 -32.15 -3.56
CA GLY A 40 -47.06 -33.42 -2.96
C GLY A 40 -45.53 -33.61 -2.86
N PRO A 41 -45.06 -34.69 -2.21
CA PRO A 41 -43.69 -34.83 -1.69
C PRO A 41 -42.58 -35.02 -2.74
N GLU A 42 -42.90 -35.41 -3.97
CA GLU A 42 -41.89 -35.59 -5.03
C GLU A 42 -41.36 -34.26 -5.58
N VAL A 43 -42.19 -33.20 -5.57
CA VAL A 43 -41.79 -31.85 -6.00
C VAL A 43 -40.92 -31.16 -4.94
N GLN A 44 -41.03 -31.56 -3.67
CA GLN A 44 -40.16 -31.07 -2.58
C GLN A 44 -38.68 -31.43 -2.80
N MET A 45 -38.37 -32.63 -3.30
CA MET A 45 -36.96 -33.02 -3.50
C MET A 45 -36.26 -32.23 -4.61
N ALA A 46 -36.96 -31.95 -5.71
CA ALA A 46 -36.39 -31.16 -6.81
C ALA A 46 -36.12 -29.70 -6.38
N HIS A 47 -36.98 -29.12 -5.55
CA HIS A 47 -36.81 -27.76 -5.02
C HIS A 47 -35.67 -27.65 -4.00
N VAL A 48 -35.51 -28.65 -3.12
CA VAL A 48 -34.38 -28.71 -2.18
C VAL A 48 -33.05 -28.81 -2.93
N GLN A 49 -32.99 -29.58 -4.03
CA GLN A 49 -31.80 -29.64 -4.88
C GLN A 49 -31.52 -28.28 -5.57
N TYR A 50 -32.53 -27.59 -6.08
CA TYR A 50 -32.37 -26.27 -6.69
C TYR A 50 -31.85 -25.22 -5.69
N ASN A 51 -32.43 -25.17 -4.48
CA ASN A 51 -32.01 -24.25 -3.42
C ASN A 51 -30.57 -24.55 -2.95
N ALA A 52 -30.19 -25.83 -2.86
CA ALA A 52 -28.82 -26.22 -2.54
C ALA A 52 -27.82 -25.77 -3.61
N ILE A 53 -28.18 -25.87 -4.90
CA ILE A 53 -27.35 -25.39 -6.01
C ILE A 53 -27.21 -23.87 -5.97
N MET A 54 -28.30 -23.13 -5.75
CA MET A 54 -28.25 -21.66 -5.68
C MET A 54 -27.43 -21.15 -4.48
N LEU A 55 -27.47 -21.84 -3.35
CA LEU A 55 -26.62 -21.54 -2.19
C LEU A 55 -25.13 -21.78 -2.51
N GLN A 56 -24.81 -22.85 -3.24
CA GLN A 56 -23.44 -23.13 -3.69
C GLN A 56 -22.92 -22.08 -4.69
N VAL A 57 -23.75 -21.66 -5.65
CA VAL A 57 -23.40 -20.62 -6.63
C VAL A 57 -23.22 -19.26 -5.94
N SER A 58 -24.10 -18.91 -5.01
CA SER A 58 -23.99 -17.67 -4.22
C SER A 58 -22.76 -17.68 -3.32
N GLY A 59 -22.47 -18.81 -2.67
CA GLY A 59 -21.26 -19.01 -1.89
C GLY A 59 -19.99 -18.90 -2.74
N ALA A 60 -19.99 -19.48 -3.94
CA ALA A 60 -18.90 -19.37 -4.90
C ALA A 60 -18.71 -17.94 -5.43
N ALA A 61 -19.80 -17.20 -5.65
CA ALA A 61 -19.75 -15.80 -6.06
C ALA A 61 -19.19 -14.90 -4.94
N VAL A 62 -19.63 -15.09 -3.70
CA VAL A 62 -19.09 -14.38 -2.52
C VAL A 62 -17.61 -14.71 -2.32
N LEU A 63 -17.23 -15.99 -2.43
CA LEU A 63 -15.82 -16.42 -2.40
C LEU A 63 -15.01 -15.80 -3.54
N GLY A 64 -15.54 -15.78 -4.76
CA GLY A 64 -14.90 -15.17 -5.94
C GLY A 64 -14.69 -13.67 -5.76
N ILE A 65 -15.65 -12.97 -5.15
CA ILE A 65 -15.54 -11.53 -4.82
C ILE A 65 -14.51 -11.29 -3.72
N ILE A 66 -14.48 -12.12 -2.67
CA ILE A 66 -13.48 -12.05 -1.60
C ILE A 66 -12.07 -12.31 -2.19
N MET A 67 -11.95 -13.28 -3.09
CA MET A 67 -10.71 -13.56 -3.82
C MET A 67 -10.28 -12.42 -4.75
N ASN A 68 -11.24 -11.70 -5.33
CA ASN A 68 -10.96 -10.54 -6.18
C ASN A 68 -10.67 -9.24 -5.40
N TYR A 69 -10.81 -9.27 -4.08
CA TYR A 69 -10.53 -8.13 -3.20
C TYR A 69 -9.03 -7.89 -2.96
N GLN A 70 -8.18 -8.83 -3.39
CA GLN A 70 -6.74 -8.67 -3.29
C GLN A 70 -6.25 -7.58 -4.24
N SER A 71 -5.36 -6.71 -3.74
CA SER A 71 -4.74 -5.72 -4.61
C SER A 71 -3.98 -6.42 -5.75
N ASP A 72 -4.03 -5.85 -6.95
CA ASP A 72 -3.30 -6.38 -8.11
C ASP A 72 -1.81 -6.53 -7.83
N TYR A 73 -1.27 -5.67 -6.96
CA TYR A 73 0.08 -5.78 -6.44
C TYR A 73 0.30 -7.11 -5.70
N VAL A 74 -0.58 -7.48 -4.76
CA VAL A 74 -0.46 -8.73 -3.99
C VAL A 74 -0.50 -9.94 -4.91
N LYS A 75 -1.42 -9.97 -5.89
CA LYS A 75 -1.49 -11.04 -6.88
C LYS A 75 -0.17 -11.20 -7.65
N LYS A 76 0.45 -10.08 -8.08
CA LYS A 76 1.74 -10.08 -8.78
C LYS A 76 2.88 -10.60 -7.91
N VAL A 77 2.96 -10.18 -6.64
CA VAL A 77 4.04 -10.65 -5.76
C VAL A 77 3.83 -12.10 -5.32
N ALA A 78 2.59 -12.54 -5.09
CA ALA A 78 2.27 -13.92 -4.74
C ALA A 78 2.55 -14.89 -5.90
N ALA A 79 2.39 -14.45 -7.15
CA ALA A 79 2.80 -15.24 -8.31
C ALA A 79 4.33 -15.34 -8.48
N LYS A 80 5.09 -14.39 -7.91
CA LYS A 80 6.55 -14.29 -8.07
C LYS A 80 7.34 -14.91 -6.91
N PHE A 81 6.78 -14.90 -5.70
CA PHE A 81 7.50 -15.19 -4.47
C PHE A 81 6.87 -16.32 -3.67
N ASN A 82 7.70 -17.12 -3.00
CA ASN A 82 7.24 -18.18 -2.09
C ASN A 82 6.74 -17.58 -0.76
N SER A 83 6.15 -18.42 0.09
CA SER A 83 5.61 -18.00 1.39
C SER A 83 6.64 -17.29 2.30
N GLY A 84 7.89 -17.78 2.35
CA GLY A 84 8.94 -17.13 3.16
C GLY A 84 9.29 -15.72 2.66
N ASP A 85 9.33 -15.53 1.35
CA ASP A 85 9.52 -14.21 0.75
C ASP A 85 8.32 -13.29 1.00
N LEU A 86 7.09 -13.81 0.93
CA LEU A 86 5.91 -13.04 1.30
C LEU A 86 5.93 -12.63 2.79
N LYS A 87 6.45 -13.49 3.68
CA LYS A 87 6.68 -13.14 5.11
C LYS A 87 7.67 -11.98 5.25
N ARG A 88 8.71 -11.89 4.40
CA ARG A 88 9.64 -10.73 4.37
C ARG A 88 8.92 -9.44 4.01
N LEU A 89 8.08 -9.46 2.99
CA LEU A 89 7.26 -8.29 2.62
C LEU A 89 6.33 -7.88 3.75
N PHE A 90 5.65 -8.86 4.36
CA PHE A 90 4.72 -8.63 5.46
C PHE A 90 5.44 -8.04 6.68
N LEU A 91 6.61 -8.58 7.05
CA LEU A 91 7.47 -8.03 8.10
C LEU A 91 7.84 -6.57 7.80
N GLY A 92 8.25 -6.26 6.56
CA GLY A 92 8.57 -4.90 6.14
C GLY A 92 7.43 -3.91 6.37
N MET A 93 6.18 -4.32 6.10
CA MET A 93 5.00 -3.50 6.39
C MET A 93 4.78 -3.29 7.90
N VAL A 94 4.91 -4.36 8.68
CA VAL A 94 4.69 -4.32 10.13
C VAL A 94 5.74 -3.46 10.82
N VAL A 95 7.02 -3.59 10.46
CA VAL A 95 8.10 -2.79 11.03
C VAL A 95 7.97 -1.31 10.62
N ALA A 96 7.62 -1.03 9.35
CA ALA A 96 7.57 0.34 8.85
C ALA A 96 6.31 1.13 9.29
N GLY A 97 5.19 0.46 9.59
CA GLY A 97 3.93 1.15 9.88
C GLY A 97 2.95 0.41 10.80
N GLY A 98 3.38 -0.71 11.38
CA GLY A 98 2.56 -1.54 12.24
C GLY A 98 2.95 -1.48 13.72
N SER A 99 2.15 -2.16 14.54
CA SER A 99 2.50 -2.50 15.91
C SER A 99 1.90 -3.84 16.30
N VAL A 100 2.63 -4.58 17.14
CA VAL A 100 2.26 -5.93 17.55
C VAL A 100 1.80 -5.94 19.01
N TYR A 101 0.64 -6.54 19.26
CA TYR A 101 0.03 -6.68 20.56
C TYR A 101 -0.16 -8.16 20.91
N ASN A 102 0.34 -8.54 22.08
CA ASN A 102 -0.03 -9.78 22.76
C ASN A 102 -0.29 -9.44 24.23
N ARG A 103 -1.55 -9.43 24.66
CA ARG A 103 -1.94 -9.19 26.06
C ARG A 103 -3.15 -10.04 26.42
N CYS A 104 -3.09 -10.75 27.55
CA CYS A 104 -4.20 -11.55 28.09
C CYS A 104 -4.79 -12.53 27.05
N GLY A 105 -3.92 -13.23 26.30
CA GLY A 105 -4.34 -14.18 25.27
C GLY A 105 -4.87 -13.56 23.97
N LYS A 106 -4.86 -12.23 23.83
CA LYS A 106 -5.27 -11.54 22.60
C LYS A 106 -4.04 -11.22 21.74
N TYR A 107 -4.03 -11.73 20.51
CA TYR A 107 -2.97 -11.56 19.52
C TYR A 107 -3.47 -10.64 18.40
N CYS A 108 -2.82 -9.50 18.19
CA CYS A 108 -3.23 -8.55 17.18
C CYS A 108 -2.03 -7.79 16.58
N ILE A 109 -2.02 -7.68 15.26
CA ILE A 109 -1.16 -6.72 14.53
C ILE A 109 -2.05 -5.58 14.06
N ARG A 110 -1.66 -4.35 14.37
CA ARG A 110 -2.34 -3.14 13.88
C ARG A 110 -1.44 -2.42 12.91
N PHE A 111 -1.90 -2.26 11.68
CA PHE A 111 -1.21 -1.47 10.66
C PHE A 111 -1.86 -0.09 10.56
N TYR A 112 -1.05 0.97 10.59
CA TYR A 112 -1.50 2.36 10.55
C TYR A 112 -0.92 3.10 9.34
N GLY A 113 -1.72 3.96 8.73
CA GLY A 113 -1.27 4.74 7.59
C GLY A 113 -2.33 5.70 7.08
N LYS A 114 -1.93 6.67 6.26
CA LYS A 114 -2.88 7.51 5.50
C LYS A 114 -3.20 6.95 4.13
N ASP A 115 -2.45 5.93 3.72
CA ASP A 115 -2.46 5.40 2.37
C ASP A 115 -3.28 4.11 2.32
N TYR A 116 -4.54 4.22 1.91
CA TYR A 116 -5.45 3.09 1.85
C TYR A 116 -4.94 1.96 0.96
N THR A 117 -4.18 2.26 -0.09
CA THR A 117 -3.58 1.24 -0.98
C THR A 117 -2.68 0.31 -0.17
N MET A 118 -1.86 0.85 0.73
CA MET A 118 -1.01 0.03 1.60
C MET A 118 -1.83 -0.78 2.61
N HIS A 119 -3.00 -0.31 3.05
CA HIS A 119 -3.89 -1.13 3.89
C HIS A 119 -4.46 -2.33 3.10
N GLN A 120 -4.76 -2.16 1.81
CA GLN A 120 -5.18 -3.26 0.94
C GLN A 120 -4.04 -4.25 0.69
N VAL A 121 -2.81 -3.76 0.48
CA VAL A 121 -1.63 -4.64 0.37
C VAL A 121 -1.42 -5.43 1.66
N PHE A 122 -1.51 -4.78 2.83
CA PHE A 122 -1.40 -5.45 4.11
C PHE A 122 -2.47 -6.55 4.28
N ALA A 123 -3.73 -6.25 3.95
CA ALA A 123 -4.82 -7.21 4.03
C ALA A 123 -4.64 -8.37 3.06
N GLY A 124 -4.22 -8.11 1.82
CA GLY A 124 -3.94 -9.15 0.84
C GLY A 124 -2.80 -10.08 1.26
N LEU A 125 -1.67 -9.53 1.74
CA LEU A 125 -0.57 -10.35 2.27
C LEU A 125 -0.99 -11.16 3.50
N SER A 126 -1.82 -10.59 4.38
CA SER A 126 -2.37 -11.30 5.54
C SER A 126 -3.21 -12.51 5.11
N TYR A 127 -4.01 -12.35 4.06
CA TYR A 127 -4.81 -13.43 3.51
C TYR A 127 -3.96 -14.51 2.83
N GLU A 128 -2.95 -14.11 2.06
CA GLU A 128 -2.06 -15.08 1.41
C GLU A 128 -1.24 -15.92 2.40
N LEU A 129 -0.73 -15.30 3.47
CA LEU A 129 0.09 -15.97 4.45
C LEU A 129 -0.71 -16.74 5.50
N TYR A 130 -1.83 -16.16 5.98
CA TYR A 130 -2.52 -16.62 7.18
C TYR A 130 -4.00 -16.93 6.95
N ARG A 131 -4.49 -16.83 5.69
CA ARG A 131 -5.91 -16.99 5.33
C ARG A 131 -6.83 -16.12 6.19
N SER A 132 -6.33 -14.95 6.60
CA SER A 132 -7.03 -14.00 7.44
C SER A 132 -7.23 -12.68 6.71
N SER A 133 -8.47 -12.20 6.68
CA SER A 133 -8.87 -10.96 6.00
C SER A 133 -9.10 -9.85 7.04
N PRO A 134 -8.06 -9.07 7.39
CA PRO A 134 -8.21 -8.04 8.43
C PRO A 134 -9.10 -6.89 7.95
N SER A 135 -9.93 -6.36 8.86
CA SER A 135 -10.79 -5.22 8.59
C SER A 135 -10.02 -3.90 8.66
N THR A 136 -10.34 -2.98 7.74
CA THR A 136 -9.75 -1.64 7.69
C THR A 136 -10.78 -0.59 8.08
N ILE A 137 -10.44 0.25 9.06
CA ILE A 137 -11.31 1.31 9.59
C ILE A 137 -10.68 2.67 9.31
N GLN A 138 -11.50 3.64 8.91
CA GLN A 138 -11.07 5.03 8.77
C GLN A 138 -11.15 5.75 10.11
N ILE A 139 -10.07 6.43 10.49
CA ILE A 139 -9.97 7.29 11.67
C ILE A 139 -10.17 8.74 11.19
N THR A 140 -11.44 9.18 11.15
CA THR A 140 -11.84 10.48 10.57
C THR A 140 -11.05 11.64 11.14
N GLY A 141 -10.91 11.72 12.47
CA GLY A 141 -10.21 12.83 13.13
C GLY A 141 -8.71 12.95 12.82
N ARG A 142 -8.09 11.93 12.21
CA ARG A 142 -6.65 11.93 11.84
C ARG A 142 -6.41 11.86 10.33
N GLY A 143 -7.47 11.70 9.54
CA GLY A 143 -7.37 11.43 8.10
C GLY A 143 -6.46 10.23 7.83
N SER A 144 -6.61 9.16 8.61
CA SER A 144 -5.80 7.95 8.53
C SER A 144 -6.68 6.70 8.57
N TYR A 145 -6.10 5.55 8.29
CA TYR A 145 -6.72 4.24 8.39
C TYR A 145 -5.98 3.38 9.40
N MET A 146 -6.67 2.36 9.89
CA MET A 146 -6.11 1.31 10.72
C MET A 146 -6.64 -0.03 10.21
N THR A 147 -5.75 -0.98 9.95
CA THR A 147 -6.12 -2.37 9.64
C THR A 147 -5.72 -3.27 10.79
N GLN A 148 -6.64 -4.10 11.27
CA GLN A 148 -6.42 -4.95 12.43
C GLN A 148 -6.46 -6.43 12.04
N LEU A 149 -5.32 -7.11 12.19
CA LEU A 149 -5.19 -8.55 12.01
C LEU A 149 -5.23 -9.23 13.37
N TYR A 150 -6.25 -10.04 13.62
CA TYR A 150 -6.38 -10.90 14.80
C TYR A 150 -5.98 -12.32 14.43
N CYS A 151 -4.67 -12.61 14.46
CA CYS A 151 -4.12 -13.90 14.11
C CYS A 151 -2.95 -14.22 15.05
N LYS A 152 -3.05 -15.36 15.77
CA LYS A 152 -2.02 -15.80 16.72
C LYS A 152 -0.73 -16.14 15.99
N ASP A 153 -0.82 -16.90 14.91
CA ASP A 153 0.34 -17.38 14.14
C ASP A 153 1.12 -16.22 13.53
N ALA A 154 0.43 -15.22 12.96
CA ALA A 154 1.08 -14.01 12.46
C ALA A 154 1.84 -13.24 13.55
N VAL A 155 1.29 -13.16 14.76
CA VAL A 155 1.97 -12.48 15.88
C VAL A 155 3.17 -13.27 16.38
N ILE A 156 3.09 -14.60 16.39
CA ILE A 156 4.22 -15.47 16.75
C ILE A 156 5.32 -15.31 15.70
N ASP A 157 5.00 -15.48 14.42
CA ASP A 157 5.93 -15.29 13.29
C ASP A 157 6.65 -13.94 13.39
N ILE A 158 5.92 -12.83 13.53
CA ILE A 158 6.56 -11.51 13.58
C ILE A 158 7.45 -11.35 14.81
N LYS A 159 7.11 -11.96 15.95
CA LYS A 159 7.97 -11.92 17.14
C LYS A 159 9.21 -12.80 17.00
N GLU A 160 9.13 -13.89 16.26
CA GLU A 160 10.30 -14.73 15.97
C GLU A 160 11.24 -13.99 14.99
N LEU A 161 10.67 -13.33 13.98
CA LEU A 161 11.44 -12.62 12.95
C LEU A 161 11.92 -11.22 13.38
N SER A 162 11.23 -10.60 14.33
CA SER A 162 11.57 -9.28 14.90
C SER A 162 10.99 -9.13 16.31
N PRO A 163 11.70 -9.63 17.35
CA PRO A 163 11.23 -9.74 18.73
C PRO A 163 10.67 -8.45 19.35
N ASP A 164 11.23 -7.29 18.96
CA ASP A 164 11.00 -6.00 19.60
C ASP A 164 10.04 -5.06 18.85
N THR A 165 9.08 -5.62 18.11
CA THR A 165 8.05 -4.88 17.33
C THR A 165 6.98 -4.14 18.15
N ASN A 166 7.23 -3.89 19.45
CA ASN A 166 6.27 -3.28 20.35
C ASN A 166 6.56 -1.79 20.56
N ALA A 167 6.08 -0.95 19.63
CA ALA A 167 6.32 0.50 19.60
C ALA A 167 5.93 1.25 20.90
N ARG A 168 5.10 0.67 21.78
CA ARG A 168 4.72 1.29 23.07
C ARG A 168 5.65 0.94 24.24
N LYS A 169 6.47 -0.10 24.11
CA LYS A 169 7.36 -0.57 25.19
C LYS A 169 8.85 -0.23 24.95
N GLY A 170 9.17 0.49 23.87
CA GLY A 170 10.55 0.92 23.59
C GLY A 170 11.45 -0.18 23.03
N GLY A 171 10.88 -1.22 22.40
CA GLY A 171 11.66 -2.20 21.65
C GLY A 171 12.12 -1.64 20.30
N THR A 172 13.31 -2.04 19.84
CA THR A 172 13.81 -1.72 18.51
C THR A 172 13.57 -2.90 17.56
N PRO A 173 12.60 -2.83 16.64
CA PRO A 173 12.39 -3.89 15.67
C PRO A 173 13.57 -4.00 14.71
N THR A 174 13.70 -5.17 14.08
CA THR A 174 14.73 -5.50 13.09
C THR A 174 14.11 -6.01 11.79
N ILE A 175 14.84 -5.85 10.69
CA ILE A 175 14.58 -6.37 9.35
C ILE A 175 15.66 -7.35 8.90
N GLU A 176 16.47 -7.92 9.79
CA GLU A 176 17.50 -8.92 9.46
C GLU A 176 16.97 -10.04 8.56
N TYR A 177 15.78 -10.57 8.84
CA TYR A 177 15.13 -11.58 8.00
C TYR A 177 14.90 -11.14 6.55
N ILE A 178 14.70 -9.83 6.31
CA ILE A 178 14.63 -9.24 4.97
C ILE A 178 16.02 -9.20 4.32
N LEU A 179 17.05 -8.84 5.09
CA LEU A 179 18.44 -8.73 4.62
C LEU A 179 19.02 -10.08 4.17
N GLU A 180 18.62 -11.18 4.81
CA GLU A 180 18.96 -12.55 4.41
C GLU A 180 18.37 -12.96 3.05
N GLY A 181 17.36 -12.23 2.57
CA GLY A 181 16.70 -12.51 1.31
C GLY A 181 17.59 -12.29 0.09
N ASN A 182 17.25 -12.96 -1.01
CA ASN A 182 17.88 -12.69 -2.30
C ASN A 182 17.63 -11.24 -2.77
N ARG A 183 18.38 -10.79 -3.79
CA ARG A 183 18.28 -9.40 -4.29
C ARG A 183 16.85 -9.01 -4.70
N SER A 184 16.10 -9.93 -5.32
CA SER A 184 14.74 -9.67 -5.81
C SER A 184 13.77 -9.36 -4.68
N ILE A 185 13.82 -10.13 -3.57
CA ILE A 185 12.96 -9.88 -2.41
C ILE A 185 13.41 -8.67 -1.57
N ARG A 186 14.72 -8.40 -1.52
CA ARG A 186 15.24 -7.16 -0.92
C ARG A 186 14.75 -5.93 -1.67
N GLN A 187 14.79 -5.96 -3.00
CA GLN A 187 14.24 -4.91 -3.85
C GLN A 187 12.77 -4.67 -3.55
N GLU A 188 11.94 -5.72 -3.58
CA GLU A 188 10.50 -5.58 -3.35
C GLU A 188 10.19 -5.13 -1.89
N SER A 189 10.93 -5.64 -0.92
CA SER A 189 10.84 -5.18 0.48
C SER A 189 11.16 -3.70 0.61
N MET A 190 12.20 -3.20 -0.06
CA MET A 190 12.54 -1.78 -0.07
C MET A 190 11.40 -0.93 -0.67
N ARG A 191 10.78 -1.39 -1.77
CA ARG A 191 9.61 -0.71 -2.36
C ARG A 191 8.44 -0.65 -1.37
N VAL A 192 8.13 -1.75 -0.70
CA VAL A 192 7.06 -1.82 0.30
C VAL A 192 7.34 -0.88 1.48
N ILE A 193 8.53 -0.95 2.06
CA ILE A 193 8.96 -0.12 3.20
C ILE A 193 8.91 1.37 2.84
N MET A 194 9.45 1.75 1.67
CA MET A 194 9.38 3.13 1.15
C MET A 194 7.93 3.59 0.88
N SER A 195 7.03 2.68 0.52
CA SER A 195 5.63 3.02 0.31
C SER A 195 4.91 3.28 1.62
N VAL A 196 5.21 2.49 2.66
CA VAL A 196 4.67 2.66 4.01
C VAL A 196 5.24 3.90 4.71
N ALA A 197 6.56 3.97 4.86
CA ALA A 197 7.24 4.96 5.71
C ALA A 197 8.05 6.00 4.92
N GLY A 198 8.28 5.77 3.63
CA GLY A 198 9.03 6.70 2.79
C GLY A 198 8.21 7.86 2.25
N TRP A 199 8.92 8.87 1.77
CA TRP A 199 8.39 10.09 1.21
C TRP A 199 9.22 10.55 0.01
N VAL A 200 8.57 11.32 -0.88
CA VAL A 200 9.21 12.01 -1.99
C VAL A 200 8.88 13.50 -1.86
N ALA A 201 9.89 14.35 -1.98
CA ALA A 201 9.74 15.79 -1.82
C ALA A 201 10.64 16.54 -2.81
N PRO A 202 10.07 17.01 -3.94
CA PRO A 202 10.73 17.98 -4.79
C PRO A 202 11.07 19.24 -3.96
N SER A 203 12.26 19.77 -4.16
CA SER A 203 12.73 21.01 -3.54
C SER A 203 13.27 21.95 -4.61
N LEU A 204 13.09 23.25 -4.41
CA LEU A 204 13.71 24.26 -5.26
C LEU A 204 15.03 24.69 -4.63
N LYS A 205 16.09 24.65 -5.43
CA LYS A 205 17.41 25.16 -5.06
C LYS A 205 17.67 26.43 -5.87
N ARG A 206 18.10 27.49 -5.19
CA ARG A 206 18.61 28.68 -5.88
C ARG A 206 19.98 28.36 -6.47
N THR A 207 20.20 28.78 -7.69
CA THR A 207 21.41 28.62 -8.50
C THR A 207 21.83 29.98 -9.04
N ALA A 208 23.02 30.06 -9.66
CA ALA A 208 23.47 31.29 -10.33
C ALA A 208 22.54 31.73 -11.47
N TYR A 209 21.81 30.79 -12.08
CA TYR A 209 20.97 31.01 -13.27
C TYR A 209 19.46 30.95 -12.95
N GLY A 210 19.08 31.21 -11.70
CA GLY A 210 17.69 31.12 -11.23
C GLY A 210 17.47 29.94 -10.28
N TYR A 211 16.43 29.15 -10.50
CA TYR A 211 16.01 28.05 -9.63
C TYR A 211 16.07 26.71 -10.35
N SER A 212 16.43 25.65 -9.64
CA SER A 212 16.39 24.28 -10.15
C SER A 212 15.60 23.36 -9.23
N VAL A 213 14.92 22.38 -9.83
CA VAL A 213 14.22 21.34 -9.07
C VAL A 213 15.23 20.25 -8.68
N SER A 214 15.31 19.97 -7.38
CA SER A 214 16.07 18.87 -6.81
C SER A 214 15.10 17.87 -6.18
N THR A 215 15.13 16.64 -6.70
CA THR A 215 14.38 15.51 -6.15
C THR A 215 15.00 15.08 -4.82
N ARG A 216 14.14 14.68 -3.88
CA ARG A 216 14.55 14.06 -2.63
C ARG A 216 13.63 12.89 -2.35
N ILE A 217 14.22 11.78 -1.94
CA ILE A 217 13.49 10.67 -1.34
C ILE A 217 14.02 10.44 0.06
N GLY A 218 13.14 10.05 0.96
CA GLY A 218 13.53 9.70 2.31
C GLY A 218 12.70 8.58 2.87
N LEU A 219 13.21 7.98 3.95
CA LEU A 219 12.63 6.85 4.64
C LEU A 219 12.66 7.14 6.14
N GLY A 220 11.49 6.97 6.77
CA GLY A 220 11.33 7.26 8.18
C GLY A 220 11.11 8.75 8.46
N SER A 221 10.65 9.00 9.66
CA SER A 221 10.56 10.34 10.25
C SER A 221 10.79 10.33 11.76
N SER A 222 10.68 9.16 12.39
CA SER A 222 10.82 8.93 13.83
C SER A 222 11.18 7.45 14.09
N SER A 223 11.91 6.83 13.16
CA SER A 223 12.34 5.44 13.30
C SER A 223 13.52 5.37 14.27
N PRO A 224 13.62 4.33 15.12
CA PRO A 224 14.80 4.13 15.97
C PRO A 224 16.09 4.12 15.13
N LEU A 225 17.17 4.70 15.65
CA LEU A 225 18.45 4.75 14.93
C LEU A 225 18.96 3.37 14.48
N PRO A 226 18.91 2.28 15.28
CA PRO A 226 19.38 0.98 14.82
C PRO A 226 18.58 0.45 13.61
N LEU A 227 17.26 0.65 13.61
CA LEU A 227 16.42 0.28 12.46
C LEU A 227 16.76 1.11 11.20
N ASN A 228 17.09 2.40 11.36
CA ASN A 228 17.54 3.22 10.23
C ASN A 228 18.86 2.71 9.64
N GLU A 229 19.79 2.22 10.46
CA GLU A 229 21.03 1.63 9.95
C GLU A 229 20.75 0.34 9.17
N GLU A 230 19.83 -0.51 9.63
CA GLU A 230 19.41 -1.68 8.84
C GLU A 230 18.72 -1.30 7.52
N TYR A 231 17.87 -0.26 7.53
CA TYR A 231 17.29 0.29 6.30
C TYR A 231 18.36 0.83 5.35
N LYS A 232 19.44 1.41 5.89
CA LYS A 232 20.57 1.89 5.10
C LYS A 232 21.33 0.72 4.48
N ILE A 233 21.60 -0.35 5.24
CA ILE A 233 22.20 -1.60 4.73
C ILE A 233 21.34 -2.20 3.60
N LEU A 234 20.02 -2.26 3.80
CA LEU A 234 19.09 -2.72 2.76
C LEU A 234 19.23 -1.88 1.48
N ALA A 235 19.21 -0.55 1.62
CA ALA A 235 19.33 0.39 0.51
C ALA A 235 20.69 0.28 -0.21
N GLU A 236 21.80 0.23 0.52
CA GLU A 236 23.14 0.11 -0.02
C GLU A 236 23.33 -1.22 -0.77
N SER A 237 22.72 -2.30 -0.29
CA SER A 237 22.73 -3.59 -0.99
C SER A 237 22.01 -3.56 -2.35
N LEU A 238 21.18 -2.54 -2.57
CA LEU A 238 20.48 -2.24 -3.81
C LEU A 238 21.12 -1.06 -4.57
N LEU A 239 22.33 -0.65 -4.16
CA LEU A 239 23.09 0.47 -4.73
C LEU A 239 22.40 1.84 -4.57
N LEU A 240 21.53 1.99 -3.58
CA LEU A 240 20.90 3.26 -3.22
C LEU A 240 21.66 3.93 -2.07
N LYS A 241 22.06 5.19 -2.26
CA LYS A 241 22.86 5.92 -1.28
C LYS A 241 21.97 6.83 -0.44
N PHE A 242 21.79 6.49 0.83
CA PHE A 242 21.07 7.29 1.81
C PHE A 242 22.00 7.79 2.90
N ASN A 243 21.77 9.02 3.35
CA ASN A 243 22.43 9.58 4.51
C ASN A 243 21.48 9.54 5.71
N SER A 244 22.03 9.26 6.90
CA SER A 244 21.31 9.28 8.16
C SER A 244 21.19 10.72 8.69
N TYR A 245 19.99 11.10 9.13
CA TYR A 245 19.71 12.38 9.77
C TYR A 245 18.98 12.12 11.08
N SER A 246 19.33 12.86 12.13
CA SER A 246 18.63 12.84 13.41
C SER A 246 17.59 13.95 13.49
N ASP A 247 16.52 13.72 14.24
CA ASP A 247 15.56 14.76 14.62
C ASP A 247 15.85 15.18 16.06
N SER A 248 16.29 16.41 16.27
CA SER A 248 16.64 16.92 17.60
C SER A 248 15.46 16.92 18.58
N ARG A 249 14.22 16.84 18.09
CA ARG A 249 13.00 16.74 18.91
C ARG A 249 12.78 15.36 19.49
N TYR A 250 13.42 14.33 18.92
CA TYR A 250 13.21 12.94 19.26
C TYR A 250 14.56 12.23 19.37
N PRO A 251 15.24 12.34 20.53
CA PRO A 251 16.48 11.62 20.80
C PRO A 251 16.35 10.14 20.44
N GLU A 252 17.41 9.53 19.92
CA GLU A 252 17.48 8.12 19.51
C GLU A 252 16.60 7.73 18.30
N THR A 253 16.00 8.72 17.63
CA THR A 253 15.30 8.50 16.36
C THR A 253 15.88 9.35 15.24
N GLY A 254 15.59 8.94 14.02
CA GLY A 254 16.02 9.66 12.83
C GLY A 254 15.27 9.24 11.57
N TYR A 255 15.83 9.63 10.45
CA TYR A 255 15.37 9.27 9.12
C TYR A 255 16.54 9.17 8.15
N LEU A 256 16.34 8.41 7.08
CA LEU A 256 17.23 8.35 5.94
C LEU A 256 16.75 9.31 4.86
N MET A 257 17.69 9.96 4.17
CA MET A 257 17.35 10.80 3.01
C MET A 257 18.46 10.78 1.96
N SER A 258 18.05 10.87 0.70
CA SER A 258 18.94 11.05 -0.44
C SER A 258 18.49 12.21 -1.33
N TYR A 259 19.48 12.99 -1.76
CA TYR A 259 19.37 14.01 -2.80
C TYR A 259 20.04 13.56 -4.11
N ASP A 260 20.67 12.39 -4.09
CA ASP A 260 21.45 11.88 -5.20
C ASP A 260 20.52 11.49 -6.37
N PRO A 261 20.66 12.12 -7.56
CA PRO A 261 19.84 11.79 -8.72
C PRO A 261 19.96 10.32 -9.13
N ASP A 262 21.14 9.71 -8.97
CA ASP A 262 21.36 8.30 -9.30
C ASP A 262 20.58 7.40 -8.36
N THR A 263 20.59 7.69 -7.05
CA THR A 263 19.74 7.00 -6.06
C THR A 263 18.25 7.15 -6.38
N CYS A 264 17.78 8.34 -6.75
CA CYS A 264 16.38 8.56 -7.10
C CYS A 264 15.97 7.79 -8.37
N SER A 265 16.82 7.83 -9.39
CA SER A 265 16.60 7.14 -10.66
C SER A 265 16.71 5.63 -10.52
N GLY A 266 17.66 5.14 -9.72
CA GLY A 266 17.83 3.74 -9.37
C GLY A 266 16.67 3.18 -8.57
N PHE A 267 16.12 3.95 -7.62
CA PHE A 267 14.90 3.55 -6.92
C PHE A 267 13.71 3.45 -7.87
N LEU A 268 13.56 4.41 -8.78
CA LEU A 268 12.50 4.38 -9.78
C LEU A 268 12.65 3.22 -10.79
N SER A 269 13.86 2.91 -11.24
CA SER A 269 14.13 1.80 -12.18
C SER A 269 13.83 0.43 -11.56
N MET A 270 13.90 0.32 -10.24
CA MET A 270 13.45 -0.85 -9.49
C MET A 270 11.92 -0.95 -9.34
N GLY A 271 11.16 0.00 -9.90
CA GLY A 271 9.70 0.08 -9.80
C GLY A 271 9.20 1.11 -8.78
N GLY A 272 10.10 1.86 -8.12
CA GLY A 272 9.75 2.92 -7.19
C GLY A 272 8.87 2.48 -6.02
N PHE A 273 7.96 3.35 -5.60
CA PHE A 273 6.91 3.03 -4.64
C PHE A 273 5.92 2.01 -5.23
N VAL A 274 5.14 1.36 -4.38
CA VAL A 274 4.00 0.53 -4.77
C VAL A 274 2.97 1.42 -5.44
N ASP A 275 2.51 1.01 -6.62
CA ASP A 275 1.56 1.78 -7.42
C ASP A 275 0.30 2.13 -6.63
N GLY A 276 -0.13 3.39 -6.77
CA GLY A 276 -1.25 3.93 -6.02
C GLY A 276 -0.88 4.41 -4.60
N SER A 277 0.39 4.34 -4.21
CA SER A 277 0.86 4.98 -2.98
C SER A 277 0.85 6.50 -3.12
N LEU A 278 0.35 7.20 -2.09
CA LEU A 278 0.12 8.64 -2.15
C LEU A 278 1.07 9.44 -1.27
N VAL A 279 1.40 10.65 -1.72
CA VAL A 279 2.08 11.66 -0.90
C VAL A 279 1.13 12.11 0.22
N LYS A 280 1.62 12.08 1.46
CA LYS A 280 0.78 12.25 2.66
C LYS A 280 0.60 13.70 3.12
N LYS A 281 1.56 14.58 2.80
CA LYS A 281 1.65 15.96 3.32
C LYS A 281 2.32 16.87 2.28
N GLY A 282 2.10 18.17 2.43
CA GLY A 282 2.70 19.20 1.57
C GLY A 282 1.89 19.44 0.30
N ARG A 283 2.47 20.22 -0.62
CA ARG A 283 1.80 20.68 -1.86
C ARG A 283 1.28 19.53 -2.72
N TYR A 284 2.01 18.42 -2.79
CA TYR A 284 1.66 17.26 -3.62
C TYR A 284 0.80 16.23 -2.86
N ALA A 285 0.23 16.57 -1.70
CA ALA A 285 -0.59 15.63 -0.93
C ALA A 285 -1.75 15.07 -1.77
N GLY A 286 -1.95 13.76 -1.69
CA GLY A 286 -2.96 13.04 -2.48
C GLY A 286 -2.51 12.68 -3.90
N MET A 287 -1.35 13.15 -4.37
CA MET A 287 -0.76 12.71 -5.63
C MET A 287 0.02 11.41 -5.46
N GLU A 288 0.11 10.63 -6.53
CA GLU A 288 0.81 9.34 -6.53
C GLU A 288 2.34 9.56 -6.48
N LYS A 289 3.02 8.83 -5.58
CA LYS A 289 4.43 9.09 -5.26
C LYS A 289 5.37 8.86 -6.46
N ASN A 290 5.17 7.80 -7.26
CA ASN A 290 5.98 7.55 -8.45
C ASN A 290 5.80 8.65 -9.50
N SER A 291 4.61 9.23 -9.61
CA SER A 291 4.30 10.33 -10.53
C SER A 291 5.02 11.61 -10.12
N VAL A 292 5.06 11.90 -8.82
CA VAL A 292 5.86 13.01 -8.27
C VAL A 292 7.35 12.77 -8.48
N LEU A 293 7.84 11.56 -8.21
CA LEU A 293 9.24 11.18 -8.40
C LEU A 293 9.68 11.29 -9.88
N ARG A 294 8.86 10.77 -10.80
CA ARG A 294 9.10 10.84 -12.25
C ARG A 294 9.14 12.28 -12.74
N ALA A 295 8.14 13.08 -12.36
CA ALA A 295 8.07 14.50 -12.73
C ALA A 295 9.29 15.27 -12.24
N SER A 296 9.68 15.10 -10.97
CA SER A 296 10.79 15.84 -10.40
C SER A 296 12.15 15.43 -10.98
N LEU A 297 12.32 14.16 -11.37
CA LEU A 297 13.52 13.71 -12.07
C LEU A 297 13.57 14.24 -13.51
N ALA A 298 12.45 14.21 -14.25
CA ALA A 298 12.38 14.70 -15.62
C ALA A 298 12.67 16.21 -15.74
N ILE A 299 12.31 16.97 -14.71
CA ILE A 299 12.56 18.42 -14.62
C ILE A 299 13.89 18.72 -13.92
N GLY A 300 14.48 17.71 -13.24
CA GLY A 300 15.75 17.83 -12.55
C GLY A 300 16.85 18.32 -13.48
N GLY A 301 17.60 19.33 -13.02
CA GLY A 301 18.68 19.94 -13.81
C GLY A 301 18.24 21.07 -14.75
N LYS A 302 16.93 21.33 -14.90
CA LYS A 302 16.44 22.52 -15.62
C LYS A 302 16.50 23.77 -14.75
N HIS A 303 16.75 24.90 -15.40
CA HIS A 303 16.74 26.23 -14.78
C HIS A 303 15.44 26.97 -15.05
N PHE A 304 14.98 27.67 -14.03
CA PHE A 304 13.74 28.43 -14.02
C PHE A 304 14.02 29.81 -13.48
N GLU A 305 13.49 30.85 -14.13
CA GLU A 305 13.71 32.23 -13.68
C GLU A 305 13.10 32.47 -12.30
N THR A 306 11.93 31.89 -12.05
CA THR A 306 11.17 32.08 -10.81
C THR A 306 10.74 30.74 -10.18
N PRO A 307 10.58 30.69 -8.84
CA PRO A 307 10.02 29.51 -8.17
C PRO A 307 8.64 29.13 -8.71
N ALA A 308 7.79 30.12 -8.97
CA ALA A 308 6.43 29.91 -9.50
C ALA A 308 6.43 29.20 -10.86
N SER A 309 7.39 29.55 -11.74
CA SER A 309 7.51 28.89 -13.05
C SER A 309 7.92 27.42 -12.93
N ALA A 310 8.89 27.11 -12.06
CA ALA A 310 9.30 25.74 -11.76
C ALA A 310 8.13 24.91 -11.19
N GLU A 311 7.35 25.53 -10.29
CA GLU A 311 6.19 24.90 -9.65
C GLU A 311 5.09 24.58 -10.66
N LYS A 312 4.74 25.53 -11.54
CA LYS A 312 3.75 25.33 -12.60
C LYS A 312 4.12 24.16 -13.52
N VAL A 313 5.41 24.06 -13.90
CA VAL A 313 5.91 22.96 -14.73
C VAL A 313 5.85 21.63 -13.99
N MET A 314 6.23 21.61 -12.70
CA MET A 314 6.13 20.43 -11.84
C MET A 314 4.68 19.93 -11.71
N GLU A 315 3.73 20.81 -11.40
CA GLU A 315 2.31 20.43 -11.25
C GLU A 315 1.73 19.86 -12.56
N ALA A 316 2.06 20.50 -13.69
CA ALA A 316 1.66 20.01 -15.01
C ALA A 316 2.29 18.64 -15.34
N ALA A 317 3.51 18.39 -14.89
CA ALA A 317 4.21 17.12 -15.07
C ALA A 317 3.64 15.99 -14.24
N VAL A 318 3.29 16.27 -12.97
CA VAL A 318 2.69 15.25 -12.09
C VAL A 318 1.30 14.85 -12.57
N CYS A 319 0.52 15.78 -13.13
CA CYS A 319 -0.84 15.51 -13.58
C CYS A 319 -0.92 14.77 -14.93
N ASN A 320 0.13 14.80 -15.75
CA ASN A 320 0.16 14.14 -17.05
C ASN A 320 0.93 12.82 -17.00
N SER A 321 0.23 11.69 -17.11
CA SER A 321 0.87 10.36 -17.15
C SER A 321 1.71 10.12 -18.42
N ASN A 322 1.46 10.87 -19.50
CA ASN A 322 2.17 10.82 -20.79
C ASN A 322 2.91 12.15 -21.03
N PHE A 323 3.77 12.53 -20.09
CA PHE A 323 4.41 13.83 -20.09
C PHE A 323 5.49 13.96 -21.18
N ASP A 324 5.12 14.54 -22.33
CA ASP A 324 6.10 15.10 -23.27
C ASP A 324 6.50 16.51 -22.80
N LEU A 325 7.60 16.56 -22.06
CA LEU A 325 8.17 17.76 -21.49
C LEU A 325 8.54 18.81 -22.56
N SER A 326 8.84 18.37 -23.77
CA SER A 326 9.21 19.21 -24.92
C SER A 326 8.00 20.03 -25.39
N ALA A 327 6.85 19.37 -25.54
CA ALA A 327 5.60 20.01 -25.93
C ALA A 327 5.08 21.01 -24.87
N LEU A 328 5.25 20.70 -23.58
CA LEU A 328 4.83 21.59 -22.50
C LEU A 328 5.71 22.84 -22.41
N LEU A 329 7.03 22.69 -22.47
CA LEU A 329 7.93 23.83 -22.45
C LEU A 329 7.73 24.73 -23.67
N GLY A 330 7.47 24.15 -24.84
CA GLY A 330 7.07 24.91 -26.03
C GLY A 330 5.81 25.76 -25.78
N ARG A 331 4.79 25.21 -25.12
CA ARG A 331 3.56 25.95 -24.79
C ARG A 331 3.73 27.02 -23.71
N ILE A 332 4.67 26.83 -22.78
CA ILE A 332 4.94 27.79 -21.70
C ILE A 332 5.85 28.92 -22.20
N MET A 333 6.77 28.66 -23.12
CA MET A 333 7.65 29.68 -23.68
C MET A 333 7.03 30.46 -24.86
N LEU A 334 5.99 29.93 -25.49
CA LEU A 334 5.23 30.61 -26.56
C LEU A 334 3.96 31.33 -26.06
N GLY A 335 3.75 31.35 -24.74
CA GLY A 335 2.62 32.03 -24.09
C GLY A 335 3.11 33.16 -23.20
#